data_AF-R4TFE9-F1
#
_entry.id   AF-R4TFE9-F1
#
_cell.length_a   1.000
_cell.length_b   1.000
_cell.length_c   1.000
_cell.angle_alpha   90.00
_cell.angle_beta   90.00
_cell.angle_gamma   90.00
#
_symmetry.space_group_name_H-M   'P 1'
#
loop_
_entity.id
_entity.type
_entity.pdbx_description
1 polymer ?
#
loop_
_entity_poly.entity_id
_entity_poly.type
_entity_poly.pdbx_seq_one_letter_code
_entity_poly.pdbx_strand_id
1 'polypeptide(L)'
;MAVRALLTETGYQRCTIDAVAARAGVGKAAVYRRWRSKAEVVFAAVIHPVELEPPSDTGSLRGDVAAVLEVIQSSLDGAELRQALPSLLADVRADPALEARFGEVFLGRERGYLVQMLDRAVARGELSRRPDPALVHAILLGPVLTWLHLFTETPPSGGLAASLASPLHAAVVALDA
;
A
#
# COMPACT_ATOMS: atom_id res chain seq x y z
N MET A 1 13.94 -6.51 -7.35
CA MET A 1 15.13 -6.00 -8.07
C MET A 1 14.89 -5.80 -9.57
N ALA A 2 14.64 -6.84 -10.37
CA ALA A 2 14.50 -6.70 -11.84
C ALA A 2 13.36 -5.76 -12.30
N VAL A 3 12.15 -5.92 -11.73
CA VAL A 3 10.98 -5.11 -12.10
C VAL A 3 11.16 -3.64 -11.72
N ARG A 4 11.62 -3.37 -10.47
CA ARG A 4 11.91 -2.01 -9.99
C ARG A 4 12.91 -1.29 -10.90
N ALA A 5 14.03 -1.94 -11.24
CA ALA A 5 15.03 -1.37 -12.15
C ALA A 5 14.43 -1.06 -13.54
N LEU A 6 13.67 -1.98 -14.12
CA LEU A 6 13.01 -1.78 -15.42
C LEU A 6 12.01 -0.62 -15.40
N LEU A 7 11.28 -0.44 -14.29
CA LEU A 7 10.35 0.68 -14.13
C LEU A 7 11.11 2.01 -14.12
N THR A 8 12.22 2.12 -13.39
CA THR A 8 13.05 3.34 -13.36
C THR A 8 13.70 3.62 -14.72
N GLU A 9 14.19 2.59 -15.41
CA GLU A 9 14.90 2.73 -16.69
C GLU A 9 13.95 3.05 -17.86
N THR A 10 12.77 2.42 -17.88
CA THR A 10 11.93 2.38 -19.08
C THR A 10 10.48 2.83 -18.86
N GLY A 11 10.06 3.01 -17.60
CA GLY A 11 8.68 3.31 -17.24
C GLY A 11 7.74 2.12 -17.39
N TYR A 12 6.53 2.27 -16.87
CA TYR A 12 5.52 1.19 -16.84
C TYR A 12 5.10 0.68 -18.22
N GLN A 13 5.05 1.57 -19.21
CA GLN A 13 4.58 1.23 -20.55
C GLN A 13 5.56 0.30 -21.28
N ARG A 14 6.87 0.50 -21.09
CA ARG A 14 7.92 -0.32 -21.74
C ARG A 14 8.38 -1.50 -20.88
N CYS A 15 7.95 -1.60 -19.62
CA CYS A 15 8.22 -2.75 -18.77
C CYS A 15 7.38 -3.95 -19.22
N THR A 16 7.95 -4.86 -20.01
CA THR A 16 7.25 -6.07 -20.49
C THR A 16 7.60 -7.30 -19.65
N ILE A 17 6.73 -8.31 -19.64
CA ILE A 17 7.04 -9.60 -18.98
C ILE A 17 8.30 -10.24 -19.58
N ASP A 18 8.53 -10.08 -20.88
CA ASP A 18 9.74 -10.61 -21.54
C ASP A 18 11.00 -9.89 -21.04
N ALA A 19 10.96 -8.57 -20.90
CA ALA A 19 12.06 -7.80 -20.32
C ALA A 19 12.31 -8.20 -18.86
N VAL A 20 11.24 -8.38 -18.07
CA VAL A 20 11.32 -8.84 -16.68
C VAL A 20 11.95 -10.23 -16.60
N ALA A 21 11.50 -11.18 -17.42
CA ALA A 21 12.01 -12.54 -17.46
C ALA A 21 13.50 -12.57 -17.83
N ALA A 22 13.87 -11.86 -18.90
CA ALA A 22 15.26 -11.73 -19.34
C ALA A 22 16.15 -11.12 -18.25
N ARG A 23 15.72 -10.04 -17.61
CA ARG A 23 16.47 -9.36 -16.53
C ARG A 23 16.61 -10.23 -15.28
N ALA A 24 15.59 -11.00 -14.95
CA ALA A 24 15.59 -11.89 -13.79
C ALA A 24 16.28 -13.24 -14.06
N GLY A 25 16.72 -13.51 -15.29
CA GLY A 25 17.34 -14.78 -15.66
C GLY A 25 16.39 -15.98 -15.56
N VAL A 26 15.08 -15.76 -15.73
CA VAL A 26 14.05 -16.80 -15.65
C VAL A 26 13.25 -16.90 -16.94
N GLY A 27 12.62 -18.04 -17.20
CA GLY A 27 11.69 -18.18 -18.33
C GLY A 27 10.36 -17.47 -18.09
N LYS A 28 9.69 -17.02 -19.17
CA LYS A 28 8.36 -16.39 -19.15
C LYS A 28 7.31 -17.20 -18.39
N ALA A 29 7.32 -18.52 -18.58
CA ALA A 29 6.42 -19.44 -17.89
C ALA A 29 6.60 -19.44 -16.35
N ALA A 30 7.83 -19.21 -15.86
CA ALA A 30 8.08 -19.11 -14.43
C ALA A 30 7.49 -17.84 -13.81
N VAL A 31 7.43 -16.74 -14.58
CA VAL A 31 6.75 -15.51 -14.17
C VAL A 31 5.24 -15.75 -14.13
N TYR A 32 4.65 -16.30 -15.21
CA TYR A 32 3.21 -16.54 -15.29
C TYR A 32 2.67 -17.56 -14.28
N ARG A 33 3.50 -18.49 -13.81
CA ARG A 33 3.13 -19.40 -12.74
C ARG A 33 2.78 -18.66 -11.43
N ARG A 34 3.38 -17.50 -11.19
CA ARG A 34 3.15 -16.68 -9.99
C ARG A 34 2.19 -15.52 -10.24
N TRP A 35 2.22 -14.91 -11.41
CA TRP A 35 1.52 -13.65 -11.70
C TRP A 35 0.83 -13.72 -13.06
N ARG A 36 -0.46 -13.37 -13.12
CA ARG A 36 -1.25 -13.54 -14.35
C ARG A 36 -1.08 -12.38 -15.33
N SER A 37 -0.56 -11.23 -14.88
CA SER A 37 -0.44 -10.03 -15.71
C SER A 37 0.79 -9.18 -15.36
N LYS A 38 1.14 -8.24 -16.24
CA LYS A 38 2.15 -7.19 -15.97
C LYS A 38 1.79 -6.39 -14.72
N ALA A 39 0.52 -6.00 -14.59
CA ALA A 39 0.03 -5.24 -13.46
C ALA A 39 0.26 -5.97 -12.13
N GLU A 40 0.01 -7.28 -12.08
CA GLU A 40 0.28 -8.09 -10.89
C GLU A 40 1.77 -8.17 -10.55
N VAL A 41 2.63 -8.38 -11.55
CA VAL A 41 4.09 -8.39 -11.37
C VAL A 41 4.59 -7.04 -10.85
N VAL A 42 4.12 -5.95 -11.43
CA VAL A 42 4.50 -4.59 -11.01
C VAL A 42 4.00 -4.33 -9.60
N PHE A 43 2.73 -4.56 -9.30
CA PHE A 43 2.16 -4.33 -7.98
C PHE A 43 2.92 -5.08 -6.88
N ALA A 44 3.17 -6.38 -7.08
CA ALA A 44 3.94 -7.19 -6.13
C ALA A 44 5.40 -6.73 -5.98
N ALA A 45 5.96 -6.12 -7.02
CA ALA A 45 7.30 -5.59 -6.97
C ALA A 45 7.40 -4.24 -6.28
N VAL A 46 6.43 -3.33 -6.48
CA VAL A 46 6.54 -1.91 -6.04
C VAL A 46 5.69 -1.54 -4.83
N ILE A 47 4.50 -2.10 -4.67
CA ILE A 47 3.54 -1.72 -3.61
C ILE A 47 3.54 -2.73 -2.47
N HIS A 48 3.49 -4.02 -2.80
CA HIS A 48 3.37 -5.07 -1.79
C HIS A 48 4.55 -6.06 -1.85
N PRO A 49 5.75 -5.65 -1.40
CA PRO A 49 6.86 -6.59 -1.29
C PRO A 49 6.48 -7.75 -0.36
N VAL A 50 7.00 -8.94 -0.65
CA VAL A 50 6.67 -10.17 0.10
C VAL A 50 7.02 -10.03 1.60
N GLU A 51 8.02 -9.20 1.91
CA GLU A 51 8.61 -8.98 3.23
C GLU A 51 7.97 -7.84 4.04
N LEU A 52 6.78 -7.33 3.67
CA LEU A 52 6.14 -6.24 4.43
C LEU A 52 5.83 -6.67 5.88
N GLU A 53 6.63 -6.18 6.82
CA GLU A 53 6.46 -6.44 8.25
C GLU A 53 5.20 -5.76 8.80
N PRO A 54 4.52 -6.36 9.80
CA PRO A 54 3.40 -5.70 10.46
C PRO A 54 3.89 -4.43 11.18
N PRO A 55 3.09 -3.35 11.19
CA PRO A 55 3.38 -2.18 12.02
C PRO A 55 3.52 -2.55 13.49
N SER A 56 4.46 -1.90 14.18
CA SER A 56 4.75 -2.14 15.59
C SER A 56 3.54 -1.88 16.49
N ASP A 57 3.37 -2.70 17.54
CA ASP A 57 2.49 -2.36 18.67
C ASP A 57 3.20 -1.35 19.57
N THR A 58 2.72 -0.12 19.56
CA THR A 58 3.29 1.00 20.30
C THR A 58 2.68 1.14 21.71
N GLY A 59 1.64 0.35 22.02
CA GLY A 59 0.91 0.42 23.29
C GLY A 59 -0.20 1.48 23.33
N SER A 60 -0.49 2.18 22.22
CA SER A 60 -1.62 3.10 22.10
C SER A 60 -2.16 3.14 20.67
N LEU A 61 -3.47 3.36 20.48
CA LEU A 61 -4.08 3.49 19.16
C LEU A 61 -3.43 4.64 18.37
N ARG A 62 -3.15 5.77 19.01
CA ARG A 62 -2.50 6.92 18.36
C ARG A 62 -1.12 6.55 17.83
N GLY A 63 -0.31 5.86 18.64
CA GLY A 63 1.01 5.41 18.22
C GLY A 63 0.93 4.35 17.12
N ASP A 64 -0.02 3.43 17.20
CA ASP A 64 -0.21 2.40 16.19
C ASP A 64 -0.64 3.02 14.84
N VAL A 65 -1.54 4.01 14.86
CA VAL A 65 -1.91 4.80 13.67
C VAL A 65 -0.69 5.50 13.06
N ALA A 66 0.18 6.10 13.89
CA ALA A 66 1.41 6.72 13.41
C ALA A 66 2.34 5.70 12.74
N ALA A 67 2.54 4.54 13.37
CA ALA A 67 3.37 3.46 12.83
C ALA A 67 2.82 2.93 11.49
N VAL A 68 1.50 2.78 11.37
CA VAL A 68 0.85 2.40 10.10
C VAL A 68 1.11 3.45 9.02
N LEU A 69 0.98 4.74 9.34
CA LEU A 69 1.20 5.83 8.38
C LEU A 69 2.65 5.89 7.90
N GLU A 70 3.62 5.60 8.76
CA GLU A 70 5.03 5.50 8.38
C GLU A 70 5.28 4.34 7.41
N VAL A 71 4.65 3.18 7.65
CA VAL A 71 4.70 2.03 6.73
C VAL A 71 4.05 2.36 5.39
N ILE A 72 2.89 3.01 5.39
CA ILE A 72 2.22 3.44 4.15
C ILE A 72 3.11 4.44 3.40
N GLN A 73 3.61 5.48 4.07
CA GLN A 73 4.44 6.51 3.44
C GLN A 73 5.71 5.90 2.83
N SER A 74 6.44 5.08 3.58
CA SER A 74 7.67 4.44 3.09
C SER A 74 7.42 3.50 1.91
N SER A 75 6.28 2.80 1.91
CA SER A 75 5.87 1.94 0.80
C SER A 75 5.51 2.74 -0.46
N LEU A 76 5.02 3.97 -0.28
CA LEU A 76 4.56 4.83 -1.37
C LEU A 76 5.64 5.81 -1.92
N ASP A 77 6.72 6.08 -1.19
CA ASP A 77 7.73 7.10 -1.54
C ASP A 77 8.75 6.66 -2.64
N GLY A 78 8.60 5.45 -3.18
CA GLY A 78 9.48 4.93 -4.23
C GLY A 78 9.35 5.67 -5.56
N ALA A 79 10.48 6.05 -6.18
CA ALA A 79 10.48 6.69 -7.50
C ALA A 79 9.88 5.78 -8.59
N GLU A 80 10.10 4.47 -8.50
CA GLU A 80 9.52 3.45 -9.37
C GLU A 80 7.98 3.48 -9.31
N LEU A 81 7.45 3.62 -8.10
CA LEU A 81 6.03 3.62 -7.86
C LEU A 81 5.39 4.91 -8.37
N ARG A 82 6.01 6.07 -8.13
CA ARG A 82 5.55 7.35 -8.71
C ARG A 82 5.39 7.27 -10.23
N GLN A 83 6.31 6.61 -10.92
CA GLN A 83 6.22 6.44 -12.37
C GLN A 83 5.19 5.38 -12.79
N ALA A 84 5.03 4.32 -12.01
CA ALA A 84 4.18 3.19 -12.35
C ALA A 84 2.70 3.39 -11.99
N LEU A 85 2.41 4.08 -10.89
CA LEU A 85 1.11 4.08 -10.24
C LEU A 85 -0.03 4.56 -11.15
N PRO A 86 0.08 5.67 -11.92
CA PRO A 86 -1.03 6.11 -12.76
C PRO A 86 -1.43 5.09 -13.82
N SER A 87 -0.44 4.48 -14.48
CA SER A 87 -0.69 3.45 -15.50
C SER A 87 -1.18 2.13 -14.88
N LEU A 88 -0.65 1.77 -13.70
CA LEU A 88 -1.12 0.62 -12.96
C LEU A 88 -2.60 0.76 -12.54
N LEU A 89 -2.99 1.92 -12.03
CA LEU A 89 -4.38 2.21 -11.67
C LEU A 89 -5.29 2.17 -12.90
N ALA A 90 -4.84 2.66 -14.05
CA ALA A 90 -5.58 2.57 -15.30
C ALA A 90 -5.81 1.11 -15.73
N ASP A 91 -4.77 0.26 -15.66
CA ASP A 91 -4.88 -1.17 -15.97
C ASP A 91 -5.86 -1.89 -15.01
N VAL A 92 -5.78 -1.59 -13.70
CA VAL A 92 -6.69 -2.16 -12.69
C VAL A 92 -8.14 -1.78 -12.96
N ARG A 93 -8.41 -0.52 -13.30
CA ARG A 93 -9.78 -0.04 -13.59
C ARG A 93 -10.35 -0.56 -14.90
N ALA A 94 -9.50 -0.96 -15.83
CA ALA A 94 -9.92 -1.53 -17.11
C ALA A 94 -10.27 -3.03 -17.03
N ASP A 95 -9.83 -3.74 -15.99
CA ASP A 95 -10.05 -5.18 -15.80
C ASP A 95 -10.68 -5.48 -14.44
N PRO A 96 -12.02 -5.69 -14.37
CA PRO A 96 -12.72 -6.02 -13.13
C PRO A 96 -12.20 -7.28 -12.42
N ALA A 97 -11.66 -8.25 -13.17
CA ALA A 97 -11.10 -9.47 -12.58
C ALA A 97 -9.74 -9.18 -11.93
N LEU A 98 -8.97 -8.23 -12.46
CA LEU A 98 -7.75 -7.74 -11.83
C LEU A 98 -8.07 -6.90 -10.58
N GLU A 99 -9.08 -6.03 -10.64
CA GLU A 99 -9.56 -5.25 -9.49
C GLU A 99 -9.98 -6.15 -8.32
N ALA A 100 -10.80 -7.17 -8.58
CA ALA A 100 -11.22 -8.14 -7.57
C ALA A 100 -10.01 -8.86 -6.93
N ARG A 101 -9.06 -9.33 -7.74
CA ARG A 101 -7.83 -9.96 -7.25
C ARG A 101 -6.99 -9.01 -6.40
N PHE A 102 -6.93 -7.73 -6.76
CA PHE A 102 -6.21 -6.75 -5.96
C PHE A 102 -6.86 -6.55 -4.59
N GLY A 103 -8.19 -6.48 -4.55
CA GLY A 103 -8.94 -6.41 -3.31
C GLY A 103 -8.72 -7.62 -2.40
N GLU A 104 -8.78 -8.83 -2.95
CA GLU A 104 -8.68 -10.08 -2.17
C GLU A 104 -7.24 -10.38 -1.72
N VAL A 105 -6.29 -10.34 -2.65
CA VAL A 105 -4.93 -10.87 -2.42
C VAL A 105 -4.03 -9.84 -1.77
N PHE A 106 -4.14 -8.58 -2.18
CA PHE A 106 -3.19 -7.55 -1.75
C PHE A 106 -3.72 -6.74 -0.57
N LEU A 107 -4.97 -6.30 -0.60
CA LEU A 107 -5.54 -5.53 0.51
C LEU A 107 -5.90 -6.41 1.71
N GLY A 108 -6.08 -7.72 1.51
CA GLY A 108 -6.44 -8.66 2.59
C GLY A 108 -5.41 -8.70 3.72
N ARG A 109 -4.10 -8.72 3.39
CA ARG A 109 -3.02 -8.76 4.39
C ARG A 109 -2.93 -7.47 5.20
N GLU A 110 -2.97 -6.33 4.53
CA GLU A 110 -2.94 -5.01 5.16
C GLU A 110 -4.13 -4.81 6.10
N ARG A 111 -5.34 -5.20 5.65
CA ARG A 111 -6.53 -5.19 6.51
C ARG A 111 -6.39 -6.14 7.71
N GLY A 112 -5.72 -7.27 7.55
CA GLY A 112 -5.39 -8.18 8.65
C GLY A 112 -4.52 -7.52 9.73
N TYR A 113 -3.55 -6.69 9.34
CA TYR A 113 -2.77 -5.91 10.31
C TYR A 113 -3.60 -4.84 11.01
N LEU A 114 -4.50 -4.17 10.29
CA LEU A 114 -5.42 -3.20 10.89
C LEU A 114 -6.40 -3.86 11.86
N VAL A 115 -6.90 -5.07 11.56
CA VAL A 115 -7.72 -5.85 12.49
C VAL A 115 -6.98 -6.06 13.81
N GLN A 116 -5.71 -6.49 13.75
CA GLN A 116 -4.91 -6.69 14.96
C GLN A 116 -4.71 -5.39 15.75
N MET A 117 -4.39 -4.28 15.07
CA MET A 117 -4.28 -2.97 15.70
C MET A 117 -5.58 -2.56 16.42
N LEU A 118 -6.71 -2.67 15.72
CA LEU A 118 -8.02 -2.28 16.25
C LEU A 118 -8.46 -3.17 17.42
N ASP A 119 -8.22 -4.48 17.33
CA ASP A 119 -8.52 -5.42 18.43
C ASP A 119 -7.70 -5.10 19.68
N ARG A 120 -6.42 -4.72 19.54
CA ARG A 120 -5.61 -4.27 20.67
C ARG A 120 -6.15 -2.98 21.28
N ALA A 121 -6.57 -2.01 20.47
CA ALA A 121 -7.15 -0.77 20.96
C ALA A 121 -8.47 -1.00 21.72
N VAL A 122 -9.33 -1.91 21.23
CA VAL A 122 -10.53 -2.34 21.96
C VAL A 122 -10.17 -3.01 23.29
N ALA A 123 -9.18 -3.91 23.30
CA ALA A 123 -8.73 -4.58 24.52
C ALA A 123 -8.15 -3.60 25.56
N ARG A 124 -7.55 -2.49 25.11
CA ARG A 124 -7.06 -1.39 25.96
C ARG A 124 -8.16 -0.40 26.39
N GLY A 125 -9.38 -0.53 25.87
CA GLY A 125 -10.49 0.39 26.14
C GLY A 125 -10.36 1.74 25.43
N GLU A 126 -9.49 1.85 24.43
CA GLU A 126 -9.34 3.07 23.61
C GLU A 126 -10.45 3.19 22.55
N LEU A 127 -11.09 2.07 22.20
CA LEU A 127 -12.27 1.97 21.33
C LEU A 127 -13.34 1.12 22.03
N SER A 128 -14.61 1.48 21.86
CA SER A 128 -15.74 0.73 22.41
C SER A 128 -16.07 -0.52 21.60
N ARG A 129 -15.87 -0.48 20.27
CA ARG A 129 -15.98 -1.60 19.35
C ARG A 129 -14.94 -1.49 18.24
N ARG A 130 -14.76 -2.58 17.48
CA ARG A 130 -13.90 -2.55 16.29
C ARG A 130 -14.62 -1.82 15.15
N PRO A 131 -14.09 -0.70 14.62
CA PRO A 131 -14.60 -0.09 13.39
C PRO A 131 -14.31 -0.97 12.17
N ASP A 132 -14.98 -0.72 11.04
CA ASP A 132 -14.73 -1.46 9.80
C ASP A 132 -13.27 -1.26 9.33
N PRO A 133 -12.43 -2.32 9.27
CA PRO A 133 -11.05 -2.22 8.81
C PRO A 133 -10.94 -1.67 7.39
N ALA A 134 -11.95 -1.85 6.54
CA ALA A 134 -11.98 -1.30 5.19
C ALA A 134 -12.02 0.24 5.20
N LEU A 135 -12.84 0.82 6.08
CA LEU A 135 -12.95 2.27 6.24
C LEU A 135 -11.70 2.85 6.88
N VAL A 136 -11.20 2.20 7.93
CA VAL A 136 -9.92 2.58 8.56
C VAL A 136 -8.80 2.56 7.53
N HIS A 137 -8.71 1.51 6.71
CA HIS A 137 -7.71 1.46 5.66
C HIS A 137 -7.85 2.61 4.66
N ALA A 138 -9.08 2.91 4.20
CA ALA A 138 -9.32 3.98 3.25
C ALA A 138 -8.88 5.36 3.78
N ILE A 139 -9.15 5.67 5.05
CA ILE A 139 -8.78 6.97 5.64
C ILE A 139 -7.28 7.08 5.95
N LEU A 140 -6.58 5.97 6.18
CA LEU A 140 -5.13 5.97 6.40
C LEU A 140 -4.35 6.03 5.08
N LEU A 141 -4.78 5.25 4.09
CA LEU A 141 -4.11 5.17 2.78
C LEU A 141 -4.39 6.39 1.91
N GLY A 142 -5.64 6.84 1.86
CA GLY A 142 -6.11 7.87 0.92
C GLY A 142 -5.33 9.19 0.98
N PRO A 143 -5.17 9.82 2.16
CA PRO A 143 -4.42 11.06 2.30
C PRO A 143 -2.96 10.93 1.87
N VAL A 144 -2.29 9.84 2.25
CA VAL A 144 -0.87 9.61 1.91
C VAL A 144 -0.70 9.37 0.41
N LEU A 145 -1.55 8.52 -0.18
CA LEU A 145 -1.56 8.25 -1.63
C LEU A 145 -1.79 9.54 -2.43
N THR A 146 -2.78 10.34 -2.02
CA THR A 146 -3.14 11.59 -2.68
C THR A 146 -2.01 12.60 -2.63
N TRP A 147 -1.42 12.79 -1.44
CA TRP A 147 -0.30 13.71 -1.24
C TRP A 147 0.94 13.32 -2.05
N LEU A 148 1.29 12.04 -2.10
CA LEU A 148 2.53 11.61 -2.75
C LEU A 148 2.41 11.49 -4.29
N HIS A 149 1.20 11.26 -4.80
CA HIS A 149 1.02 10.85 -6.20
C HIS A 149 0.02 11.67 -7.01
N LEU A 150 -0.88 12.43 -6.39
CA LEU A 150 -1.87 13.23 -7.12
C LEU A 150 -1.54 14.72 -7.11
N PHE A 151 -0.98 15.24 -6.02
CA PHE A 151 -0.67 16.67 -5.89
C PHE A 151 0.80 16.88 -5.51
N THR A 152 1.43 17.90 -6.10
CA THR A 152 2.80 18.28 -5.77
C THR A 152 2.78 19.31 -4.66
N GLU A 153 2.63 18.86 -3.42
CA GLU A 153 2.62 19.74 -2.25
C GLU A 153 3.99 19.79 -1.56
N THR A 154 4.32 20.93 -0.96
CA THR A 154 5.53 21.07 -0.14
C THR A 154 5.37 20.22 1.12
N PRO A 155 6.25 19.22 1.37
CA PRO A 155 6.13 18.35 2.52
C PRO A 155 6.11 19.16 3.83
N PRO A 156 5.25 18.82 4.80
CA PRO A 156 5.24 19.49 6.09
C PRO A 156 6.59 19.29 6.79
N SER A 157 7.02 20.28 7.57
CA SER A 157 8.33 20.30 8.23
C SER A 157 8.59 19.10 9.15
N GLY A 158 7.54 18.53 9.73
CA GLY A 158 7.60 17.33 10.57
C GLY A 158 7.43 15.99 9.83
N GLY A 159 7.28 16.02 8.51
CA GLY A 159 6.92 14.84 7.71
C GLY A 159 5.42 14.56 7.68
N LEU A 160 4.99 13.91 6.61
CA LEU A 160 3.57 13.67 6.31
C LEU A 160 2.92 12.74 7.34
N ALA A 161 3.50 11.57 7.61
CA ALA A 161 2.96 10.60 8.57
C ALA A 161 2.77 11.21 9.96
N ALA A 162 3.77 11.94 10.47
CA ALA A 162 3.70 12.59 11.78
C ALA A 162 2.59 13.65 11.84
N SER A 163 2.43 14.41 10.76
CA SER A 163 1.40 15.47 10.65
C SER A 163 -0.01 14.89 10.57
N LEU A 164 -0.16 13.69 10.00
CA LEU A 164 -1.45 12.99 9.85
C LEU A 164 -1.82 12.10 11.04
N ALA A 165 -0.87 11.72 11.91
CA ALA A 165 -1.10 10.77 12.99
C ALA A 165 -2.24 11.18 13.95
N SER A 166 -2.23 12.44 14.42
CA SER A 166 -3.26 12.94 15.34
C SER A 166 -4.66 13.07 14.69
N PRO A 167 -4.82 13.75 13.52
CA PRO A 167 -6.13 13.87 12.90
C PRO A 167 -6.70 12.52 12.45
N LEU A 168 -5.86 11.61 11.94
CA LEU A 168 -6.34 10.29 11.51
C LEU A 168 -6.64 9.38 12.69
N HIS A 169 -5.93 9.48 13.81
CA HIS A 169 -6.34 8.85 15.06
C HIS A 169 -7.75 9.29 15.48
N ALA A 170 -8.02 10.61 15.49
CA ALA A 170 -9.36 11.12 15.81
C ALA A 170 -10.42 10.62 14.84
N ALA A 171 -10.10 10.52 13.55
CA ALA A 171 -11.00 9.95 12.55
C ALA A 171 -11.28 8.45 12.78
N VAL A 172 -10.27 7.66 13.17
CA VAL A 172 -10.46 6.24 13.53
C VAL A 172 -11.37 6.11 14.74
N VAL A 173 -11.18 6.93 15.78
CA VAL A 173 -12.07 6.95 16.95
C VAL A 173 -13.49 7.35 16.56
N ALA A 174 -13.67 8.29 15.62
CA ALA A 174 -15.01 8.67 15.15
C ALA A 174 -15.74 7.55 14.39
N LEU A 175 -15.03 6.56 13.83
CA LEU A 175 -15.63 5.37 13.19
C LEU A 175 -16.13 4.31 14.19
N ASP A 176 -15.82 4.49 15.48
CA ASP A 176 -16.33 3.67 16.58
C ASP A 176 -17.84 3.88 16.83
N ALA A 177 -18.39 5.02 16.38
CA ALA A 177 -19.77 5.46 16.59
C ALA A 177 -20.83 4.54 15.96
#